data_AF-A0A183MAK5-F1
#
_entry.id   AF-A0A183MAK5-F1
#
_cell.length_a   1.000
_cell.length_b   1.000
_cell.length_c   1.000
_cell.angle_alpha   90.00
_cell.angle_beta   90.00
_cell.angle_gamma   90.00
#
_symmetry.space_group_name_H-M   'P 1'
#
loop_
_entity.id
_entity.type
_entity.pdbx_description
1 polymer ?
#
loop_
_entity_poly.entity_id
_entity_poly.type
_entity_poly.pdbx_seq_one_letter_code
_entity_poly.pdbx_strand_id
1 'polypeptide(L)'
;MEDNWKRIKEALNSSYREVLGRNKHHHEEWISIDILDRNRGRKNNKTGINNSRTRAEKFKAQAEYTEATKQIMRSNKAEKQKSVKEIATTVEKSTREGNKRQLYETTNKLADKYSKLERPVKDKEGRPITEIQEKWNRCVEYFKELFNRPAPMNPPDIEATRTGLSIDVSPPTTEEI
;
A
#
# COMPACT_ATOMS: atom_id res chain seq x y z
N MET A 1 11.41 -24.36 33.08
CA MET A 1 10.11 -23.75 32.72
C MET A 1 10.23 -22.70 31.62
N GLU A 2 11.28 -21.87 31.62
CA GLU A 2 11.53 -20.88 30.55
C GLU A 2 11.67 -21.47 29.14
N ASP A 3 12.36 -22.61 29.00
CA ASP A 3 12.54 -23.24 27.69
C ASP A 3 11.24 -23.70 27.05
N ASN A 4 10.27 -24.12 27.87
CA ASN A 4 8.97 -24.55 27.38
C ASN A 4 8.16 -23.35 26.87
N TRP A 5 8.22 -22.23 27.59
CA TRP A 5 7.58 -20.98 27.17
C TRP A 5 8.23 -20.39 25.90
N LYS A 6 9.55 -20.53 25.77
CA LYS A 6 10.29 -20.13 24.58
C LYS A 6 9.87 -20.94 23.36
N ARG A 7 9.77 -22.27 23.49
CA ARG A 7 9.28 -23.15 22.42
C ARG A 7 7.86 -22.82 21.97
N ILE A 8 6.96 -22.53 22.90
CA ILE A 8 5.57 -22.16 22.58
C ILE A 8 5.52 -20.82 21.83
N LYS A 9 6.29 -19.83 22.28
CA LYS A 9 6.41 -18.54 21.56
C LYS A 9 7.01 -18.69 20.17
N GLU A 10 8.00 -19.56 19.99
CA GLU A 10 8.63 -19.80 18.69
C GLU A 10 7.68 -20.54 17.73
N ALA A 11 6.94 -21.55 18.21
CA ALA A 11 5.94 -22.25 17.41
C ALA A 11 4.80 -21.32 16.97
N LEU A 12 4.28 -20.49 17.89
CA LEU A 12 3.26 -19.49 17.57
C LEU A 12 3.79 -18.47 16.54
N ASN A 13 4.98 -17.91 16.75
CA ASN A 13 5.59 -16.98 15.80
C ASN A 13 5.89 -17.61 14.43
N SER A 14 6.23 -18.90 14.38
CA SER A 14 6.47 -19.63 13.13
C SER A 14 5.17 -19.80 12.35
N SER A 15 4.11 -20.28 12.99
CA SER A 15 2.79 -20.42 12.36
C SER A 15 2.24 -19.08 11.87
N TYR A 16 2.43 -18.02 12.66
CA TYR A 16 2.00 -16.67 12.31
C TYR A 16 2.71 -16.15 11.04
N ARG A 17 4.02 -16.40 10.91
CA ARG A 17 4.80 -16.01 9.72
C ARG A 17 4.45 -16.82 8.47
N GLU A 18 4.03 -18.07 8.64
CA GLU A 18 3.63 -18.95 7.54
C GLU A 18 2.24 -18.57 7.01
N VAL A 19 1.28 -18.32 7.89
CA VAL A 19 -0.11 -18.02 7.52
C VAL A 19 -0.29 -16.60 7.02
N LEU A 20 0.31 -15.61 7.69
CA LEU A 20 0.13 -14.19 7.34
C LEU A 20 1.23 -13.65 6.42
N GLY A 21 2.23 -14.49 6.12
CA GLY A 21 3.44 -14.06 5.44
C GLY A 21 4.30 -13.15 6.32
N ARG A 22 5.54 -12.91 5.90
CA ARG A 22 6.33 -11.83 6.49
C ARG A 22 5.79 -10.50 5.99
N ASN A 23 5.59 -9.55 6.91
CA ASN A 23 5.45 -8.14 6.55
C ASN A 23 6.68 -7.76 5.71
N LYS A 24 6.50 -7.69 4.39
CA LYS A 24 7.56 -7.23 3.50
C LYS A 24 7.61 -5.75 3.75
N HIS A 25 8.51 -5.33 4.65
CA HIS A 25 9.11 -4.02 4.50
C HIS A 25 9.79 -4.06 3.15
N HIS A 26 9.02 -3.73 2.11
CA HIS A 26 9.57 -3.25 0.87
C HIS A 26 10.42 -2.07 1.32
N HIS A 27 11.72 -2.31 1.41
CA HIS A 27 12.64 -1.20 1.32
C HIS A 27 12.22 -0.53 0.03
N GLU A 28 11.90 0.75 0.13
CA GLU A 28 11.60 1.55 -1.03
C GLU A 28 12.85 1.50 -1.92
N GLU A 29 12.86 0.58 -2.90
CA GLU A 29 14.01 0.25 -3.77
C GLU A 29 14.49 1.46 -4.60
N TRP A 30 13.75 2.57 -4.55
CA TRP A 30 14.09 3.81 -5.21
C TRP A 30 15.10 4.66 -4.43
N ILE A 31 15.40 4.39 -3.16
CA ILE A 31 16.43 5.16 -2.46
C ILE A 31 17.80 4.59 -2.84
N SER A 32 18.43 5.20 -3.84
CA SER A 32 19.79 4.84 -4.27
C SER A 32 20.79 4.91 -3.11
N ILE A 33 21.78 4.03 -3.17
CA ILE A 33 22.96 4.03 -2.28
C ILE A 33 23.66 5.41 -2.33
N ASP A 34 23.65 6.08 -3.48
CA ASP A 34 24.20 7.44 -3.64
C ASP A 34 23.46 8.47 -2.77
N ILE A 35 22.12 8.39 -2.67
CA ILE A 35 21.32 9.29 -1.81
C ILE A 35 21.59 9.02 -0.33
N LEU A 36 21.78 7.76 0.05
CA LEU A 36 22.12 7.37 1.42
C LEU A 36 23.51 7.90 1.81
N ASP A 37 24.49 7.80 0.92
CA ASP A 37 25.84 8.31 1.17
C ASP A 37 25.86 9.85 1.27
N ARG A 38 25.14 10.55 0.38
CA ARG A 38 24.94 12.01 0.49
C ARG A 38 24.27 12.42 1.80
N ASN A 39 23.31 11.62 2.30
CA ASN A 39 22.70 11.87 3.61
C ASN A 39 23.69 11.69 4.76
N ARG A 40 24.61 10.73 4.66
CA ARG A 40 25.72 10.55 5.61
C ARG A 40 26.65 11.76 5.55
N GLY A 41 27.05 12.20 4.36
CA GLY A 41 27.85 13.42 4.16
C GLY A 41 27.18 14.68 4.76
N ARG A 42 25.88 14.86 4.53
CA ARG A 42 25.10 15.96 5.13
C ARG A 42 25.12 15.92 6.67
N LYS A 43 25.04 14.72 7.28
CA LYS A 43 25.14 14.56 8.74
C LYS A 43 26.52 14.99 9.25
N ASN A 44 27.59 14.64 8.54
CA ASN A 44 28.95 15.07 8.89
C ASN A 44 29.10 16.60 8.82
N ASN A 45 28.53 17.25 7.79
CA ASN A 45 28.53 18.72 7.68
C ASN A 45 27.79 19.36 8.86
N LYS A 46 26.70 18.75 9.33
CA LYS A 46 25.98 19.22 10.53
C LYS A 46 26.86 19.14 11.79
N THR A 47 27.63 18.08 11.95
CA THR A 47 28.62 17.94 13.02
C THR A 47 29.71 19.01 12.90
N GLY A 48 30.18 19.30 11.68
CA GLY A 48 31.14 20.38 11.40
C GLY A 48 30.64 21.76 11.81
N ILE A 49 29.34 22.06 11.61
CA ILE A 49 28.72 23.32 12.07
C ILE A 49 28.69 23.40 13.59
N ASN A 50 28.40 22.30 14.28
CA ASN A 50 28.30 22.29 15.75
C ASN A 50 29.68 22.42 16.41
N ASN A 51 30.71 21.84 15.79
CA ASN A 51 32.07 21.82 16.31
C ASN A 51 32.93 23.00 15.79
N SER A 52 32.39 23.87 14.95
CA SER A 52 33.14 24.99 14.36
C SER A 52 33.65 25.93 15.45
N ARG A 53 34.95 26.25 15.41
CA ARG A 53 35.58 27.11 16.42
C ARG A 53 35.57 28.58 15.97
N THR A 54 35.65 28.82 14.67
CA THR A 54 35.69 30.17 14.09
C THR A 54 34.46 30.46 13.25
N ARG A 55 34.04 31.73 13.17
CA ARG A 55 32.86 32.16 12.38
C ARG A 55 32.96 31.80 10.89
N ALA A 56 34.16 31.84 10.33
CA ALA A 56 34.41 31.47 8.93
C ALA A 56 34.18 29.97 8.66
N GLU A 57 34.65 29.09 9.56
CA GLU A 57 34.44 27.64 9.47
C GLU A 57 32.95 27.31 9.55
N LYS A 58 32.24 27.95 10.47
CA LYS A 58 30.79 27.81 10.62
C LYS A 58 30.06 28.20 9.34
N PHE A 59 30.46 29.31 8.73
CA PHE A 59 29.84 29.81 7.49
C PHE A 59 30.07 28.84 6.33
N LYS A 60 31.28 28.29 6.19
CA LYS A 60 31.62 27.30 5.18
C LYS A 60 30.84 25.99 5.35
N ALA A 61 30.85 25.42 6.56
CA ALA A 61 30.12 24.18 6.86
C ALA A 61 28.60 24.34 6.68
N GLN A 62 28.07 25.53 6.99
CA GLN A 62 26.67 25.85 6.78
C GLN A 62 26.32 25.95 5.28
N ALA A 63 27.17 26.58 4.48
CA ALA A 63 27.02 26.61 3.02
C ALA A 63 27.00 25.20 2.42
N GLU A 64 27.94 24.35 2.82
CA GLU A 64 28.05 22.94 2.38
C GLU A 64 26.82 22.11 2.80
N TYR A 65 26.28 22.32 4.00
CA TYR A 65 25.06 21.68 4.46
C TYR A 65 23.82 22.08 3.62
N THR A 66 23.67 23.37 3.31
CA THR A 66 22.58 23.84 2.45
C THR A 66 22.67 23.27 1.04
N GLU A 67 23.87 23.23 0.47
CA GLU A 67 24.07 22.72 -0.89
C GLU A 67 23.83 21.21 -0.96
N ALA A 68 24.35 20.44 0.00
CA ALA A 68 24.08 19.01 0.11
C ALA A 68 22.58 18.71 0.25
N THR A 69 21.84 19.53 1.01
CA THR A 69 20.38 19.38 1.16
C THR A 69 19.64 19.62 -0.17
N LYS A 70 20.02 20.67 -0.92
CA LYS A 70 19.45 20.93 -2.26
C LYS A 70 19.74 19.80 -3.23
N GLN A 71 20.96 19.26 -3.22
CA GLN A 71 21.34 18.14 -4.08
C GLN A 71 20.53 16.88 -3.77
N ILE A 72 20.36 16.54 -2.48
CA ILE A 72 19.52 15.40 -2.07
C ILE A 72 18.08 15.58 -2.58
N MET A 73 17.49 16.77 -2.46
CA MET A 73 16.14 17.03 -2.98
C MET A 73 16.05 16.86 -4.50
N ARG A 74 17.05 17.33 -5.24
CA ARG A 74 17.13 17.17 -6.70
C ARG A 74 17.26 15.69 -7.10
N SER A 75 18.16 14.95 -6.46
CA SER A 75 18.35 13.52 -6.71
C SER A 75 17.10 12.71 -6.38
N ASN A 76 16.46 12.96 -5.23
CA ASN A 76 15.19 12.31 -4.86
C ASN A 76 14.10 12.53 -5.92
N LYS A 77 13.99 13.76 -6.44
CA LYS A 77 13.02 14.08 -7.49
C LYS A 77 13.33 13.35 -8.79
N ALA A 78 14.59 13.36 -9.22
CA ALA A 78 15.03 12.69 -10.44
C ALA A 78 14.82 11.17 -10.36
N GLU A 79 15.14 10.56 -9.23
CA GLU A 79 15.00 9.12 -9.04
C GLU A 79 13.53 8.68 -8.99
N LYS A 80 12.67 9.47 -8.34
CA LYS A 80 11.21 9.26 -8.41
C LYS A 80 10.70 9.34 -9.85
N GLN A 81 11.14 10.33 -10.63
CA GLN A 81 10.77 10.46 -12.04
C GLN A 81 11.28 9.28 -12.88
N LYS A 82 12.50 8.82 -12.64
CA LYS A 82 13.09 7.65 -13.31
C LYS A 82 12.26 6.40 -13.06
N SER A 83 11.91 6.11 -11.81
CA SER A 83 11.07 4.96 -11.46
C SER A 83 9.70 5.01 -12.14
N VAL A 84 9.05 6.17 -12.14
CA VAL A 84 7.75 6.33 -12.83
C VAL A 84 7.91 6.11 -14.34
N LYS A 85 8.97 6.64 -14.94
CA LYS A 85 9.25 6.48 -16.37
C LYS A 85 9.52 5.02 -16.74
N GLU A 86 10.29 4.28 -15.95
CA GLU A 86 10.54 2.84 -16.17
C GLU A 86 9.24 2.02 -16.12
N ILE A 87 8.36 2.32 -15.18
CA ILE A 87 7.03 1.68 -15.10
C ILE A 87 6.21 2.02 -16.35
N ALA A 88 6.16 3.29 -16.76
CA ALA A 88 5.44 3.71 -17.96
C ALA A 88 5.95 2.98 -19.22
N THR A 89 7.28 2.86 -19.38
CA THR A 89 7.86 2.11 -20.51
C THR A 89 7.53 0.61 -20.46
N THR A 90 7.41 0.04 -19.27
CA THR A 90 7.01 -1.37 -19.10
C THR A 90 5.55 -1.57 -19.50
N VAL A 91 4.66 -0.66 -19.08
CA VAL A 91 3.24 -0.68 -19.44
C VAL A 91 3.06 -0.56 -20.96
N GLU A 92 3.76 0.37 -21.60
CA GLU A 92 3.70 0.56 -23.05
C GLU A 92 4.15 -0.71 -23.80
N LYS A 93 5.24 -1.33 -23.34
CA LYS A 93 5.74 -2.59 -23.90
C LYS A 93 4.73 -3.73 -23.75
N SER A 94 4.17 -3.94 -22.55
CA SER A 94 3.17 -4.99 -22.32
C SER A 94 1.89 -4.76 -23.13
N THR A 95 1.52 -3.50 -23.39
CA THR A 95 0.38 -3.16 -24.25
C THR A 95 0.63 -3.56 -25.70
N ARG A 96 1.83 -3.27 -26.22
CA ARG A 96 2.24 -3.66 -27.58
C ARG A 96 2.33 -5.18 -27.75
N GLU A 97 2.78 -5.88 -26.72
CA GLU A 97 2.90 -7.35 -26.71
C GLU A 97 1.56 -8.06 -26.43
N GLY A 98 0.48 -7.33 -26.12
CA GLY A 98 -0.81 -7.91 -25.78
C GLY A 98 -0.84 -8.66 -24.43
N ASN A 99 0.18 -8.49 -23.59
CA ASN A 99 0.30 -9.19 -22.31
C ASN A 99 -0.53 -8.50 -21.21
N LYS A 100 -1.84 -8.79 -21.20
CA LYS A 100 -2.83 -8.20 -20.26
C LYS A 100 -2.49 -8.46 -18.78
N ARG A 101 -1.87 -9.59 -18.45
CA ARG A 101 -1.51 -9.94 -17.07
C ARG A 101 -0.43 -9.00 -16.52
N GLN A 102 0.65 -8.78 -17.27
CA GLN A 102 1.71 -7.85 -16.87
C GLN A 102 1.20 -6.40 -16.81
N LEU A 103 0.29 -6.02 -17.70
CA LEU A 103 -0.35 -4.71 -17.69
C LEU A 103 -1.13 -4.48 -16.38
N TYR A 104 -1.90 -5.47 -15.93
CA TYR A 104 -2.61 -5.41 -14.65
C TYR A 104 -1.66 -5.37 -13.44
N GLU A 105 -0.65 -6.26 -13.40
CA GLU A 105 0.32 -6.31 -12.30
C GLU A 105 1.14 -5.01 -12.17
N THR A 106 1.54 -4.40 -13.30
CA THR A 106 2.28 -3.12 -13.32
C THR A 106 1.41 -1.92 -12.94
N THR A 107 0.13 -1.92 -13.34
CA THR A 107 -0.85 -0.91 -12.93
C THR A 107 -1.14 -1.00 -11.43
N ASN A 108 -1.28 -2.22 -10.90
CA ASN A 108 -1.43 -2.43 -9.46
C ASN A 108 -0.20 -1.98 -8.68
N LYS A 109 1.04 -2.21 -9.17
CA LYS A 109 2.26 -1.64 -8.57
C LYS A 109 2.26 -0.11 -8.51
N LEU A 110 1.48 0.57 -9.35
CA LEU A 110 1.32 2.03 -9.34
C LEU A 110 0.26 2.46 -8.31
N ALA A 111 -0.83 1.70 -8.19
CA ALA A 111 -1.90 1.92 -7.22
C ALA A 111 -1.50 1.58 -5.77
N ASP A 112 -0.70 0.54 -5.57
CA ASP A 112 -0.26 0.08 -4.24
C ASP A 112 0.60 1.11 -3.50
N LYS A 113 1.17 2.07 -4.24
CA LYS A 113 1.90 3.22 -3.67
C LYS A 113 1.00 4.18 -2.87
N TYR A 114 -0.32 4.09 -3.03
CA TYR A 114 -1.32 4.91 -2.33
C TYR A 114 -2.27 4.08 -1.44
N SER A 115 -2.10 2.75 -1.34
CA SER A 115 -3.09 1.85 -0.71
C SER A 115 -3.04 1.79 0.81
N LYS A 116 -2.16 2.55 1.48
CA LYS A 116 -2.19 2.68 2.96
C LYS A 116 -3.33 3.56 3.44
N LEU A 117 -4.53 3.04 3.31
CA LEU A 117 -5.61 3.21 4.27
C LEU A 117 -6.00 1.78 4.68
N GLU A 118 -5.13 1.09 5.41
CA GLU A 118 -5.57 -0.06 6.19
C GLU A 118 -6.47 0.52 7.29
N ARG A 119 -7.77 0.67 6.97
CA ARG A 119 -8.74 1.18 7.92
C ARG A 119 -8.74 0.19 9.08
N PRO A 120 -8.47 0.64 10.32
CA PRO A 120 -8.49 -0.27 11.45
C PRO A 120 -9.89 -0.91 11.53
N VAL A 121 -9.92 -2.24 11.62
CA VAL A 121 -11.16 -3.00 11.82
C VAL A 121 -11.82 -2.49 13.11
N LYS A 122 -13.10 -2.13 13.05
CA LYS A 122 -13.84 -1.57 14.17
C LYS A 122 -14.78 -2.58 14.80
N ASP A 123 -14.99 -2.47 16.11
CA ASP A 123 -16.05 -3.17 16.83
C ASP A 123 -17.44 -2.64 16.43
N LYS A 124 -18.51 -3.12 17.07
CA LYS A 124 -19.89 -2.67 16.78
C LYS A 124 -20.13 -1.24 17.23
N GLU A 125 -19.36 -0.79 18.22
CA GLU A 125 -19.37 0.53 18.82
C GLU A 125 -18.49 1.53 18.02
N GLY A 126 -17.84 1.08 16.95
CA GLY A 126 -17.03 1.91 16.06
C GLY A 126 -15.60 2.20 16.56
N ARG A 127 -15.16 1.54 17.63
CA ARG A 127 -13.80 1.64 18.19
C ARG A 127 -12.84 0.70 17.45
N PRO A 128 -11.59 1.12 17.24
CA PRO A 128 -10.60 0.31 16.53
C PRO A 128 -10.16 -0.90 17.37
N ILE A 129 -10.18 -2.08 16.77
CA ILE A 129 -9.76 -3.34 17.38
C ILE A 129 -8.25 -3.51 17.19
N THR A 130 -7.52 -3.55 18.31
CA THR A 130 -6.05 -3.69 18.32
C THR A 130 -5.60 -5.14 18.52
N GLU A 131 -6.42 -5.99 19.14
CA GLU A 131 -6.09 -7.39 19.42
C GLU A 131 -6.52 -8.34 18.29
N ILE A 132 -5.64 -9.29 17.95
CA ILE A 132 -5.85 -10.22 16.83
C ILE A 132 -7.04 -11.15 17.10
N GLN A 133 -7.18 -11.64 18.33
CA GLN A 133 -8.28 -12.53 18.70
C GLN A 133 -9.65 -11.86 18.59
N GLU A 134 -9.73 -10.58 18.96
CA GLU A 134 -10.94 -9.77 18.80
C GLU A 134 -11.26 -9.49 17.33
N LYS A 135 -10.26 -9.31 16.46
CA LYS A 135 -10.49 -9.19 15.01
C LYS A 135 -11.11 -10.46 14.42
N TRP A 136 -10.65 -11.63 14.85
CA TRP A 136 -11.25 -12.91 14.44
C TRP A 136 -12.68 -13.06 14.93
N ASN A 137 -12.95 -12.72 16.18
CA ASN A 137 -14.30 -12.73 16.73
C ASN A 137 -15.22 -11.78 15.96
N ARG A 138 -14.75 -10.57 15.63
CA ARG A 138 -15.49 -9.61 14.80
C ARG A 138 -15.79 -10.14 13.40
N CYS A 139 -14.83 -10.83 12.80
CA CYS A 139 -14.97 -11.46 11.49
C CYS A 139 -16.04 -12.57 11.53
N VAL A 140 -15.99 -13.45 12.52
CA VAL A 140 -16.97 -14.52 12.74
C VAL A 140 -18.37 -13.95 12.99
N GLU A 141 -18.49 -12.90 13.80
CA GLU A 141 -19.77 -12.22 14.03
C GLU A 141 -20.34 -11.61 12.76
N TYR A 142 -19.53 -10.88 11.99
CA TYR A 142 -19.96 -10.26 10.75
C TYR A 142 -20.49 -11.29 9.75
N PHE A 143 -19.78 -12.41 9.59
CA PHE A 143 -20.24 -13.49 8.72
C PHE A 143 -21.50 -14.18 9.25
N LYS A 144 -21.61 -14.38 10.57
CA LYS A 144 -22.84 -14.91 11.17
C LYS A 144 -24.03 -13.98 10.94
N GLU A 145 -23.86 -12.67 11.06
CA GLU A 145 -24.91 -11.68 10.81
C GLU A 145 -25.31 -11.63 9.34
N LEU A 146 -24.33 -11.71 8.44
CA LEU A 146 -24.56 -11.71 6.99
C LEU A 146 -25.32 -12.97 6.53
N PHE A 147 -24.92 -14.15 7.01
CA PHE A 147 -25.51 -15.42 6.58
C PHE A 147 -26.77 -15.82 7.33
N ASN A 148 -27.01 -15.27 8.54
CA ASN A 148 -28.20 -15.56 9.33
C ASN A 148 -29.13 -14.35 9.46
N ARG A 149 -29.05 -13.40 8.52
CA ARG A 149 -29.96 -12.25 8.49
C ARG A 149 -31.40 -12.76 8.39
N PRO A 150 -32.27 -12.49 9.37
CA PRO A 150 -33.67 -12.88 9.27
C PRO A 150 -34.33 -12.15 8.09
N ALA A 151 -35.34 -12.77 7.49
CA ALA A 151 -36.13 -12.14 6.45
C ALA A 151 -36.62 -10.77 6.95
N PRO A 152 -36.47 -9.69 6.15
CA PRO A 152 -36.91 -8.37 6.56
C PRO A 152 -38.38 -8.41 6.97
N MET A 153 -38.69 -7.88 8.16
CA MET A 153 -40.04 -7.89 8.75
C MET A 153 -41.09 -7.29 7.80
N ASN A 154 -40.66 -6.33 6.99
CA ASN A 154 -41.44 -5.80 5.88
C ASN A 154 -40.85 -6.39 4.60
N PRO A 155 -41.49 -7.39 3.96
CA PRO A 155 -41.15 -7.71 2.59
C PRO A 155 -41.28 -6.42 1.76
N PRO A 156 -40.35 -6.14 0.84
CA PRO A 156 -40.54 -5.04 -0.08
C PRO A 156 -41.90 -5.23 -0.76
N ASP A 157 -42.71 -4.17 -0.79
CA ASP A 157 -43.95 -4.14 -1.55
C ASP A 157 -43.59 -4.10 -3.03
N ILE A 158 -43.25 -5.29 -3.55
CA ILE A 158 -42.99 -5.49 -4.96
C ILE A 158 -44.37 -5.53 -5.59
N GLU A 159 -44.83 -4.37 -6.08
CA GLU A 159 -45.96 -4.31 -6.99
C GLU A 159 -45.65 -5.30 -8.12
N ALA A 160 -46.37 -6.41 -8.15
CA ALA A 160 -46.21 -7.41 -9.18
C ALA A 160 -46.48 -6.70 -10.50
N THR A 161 -45.42 -6.45 -11.28
CA THR A 161 -45.52 -5.81 -12.57
C THR A 161 -46.47 -6.64 -13.40
N ARG A 162 -47.71 -6.19 -13.50
CA ARG A 162 -48.63 -6.69 -14.50
C ARG A 162 -47.99 -6.33 -15.82
N THR A 163 -47.87 -7.35 -16.66
CA THR A 163 -47.38 -7.33 -18.04
C THR A 163 -45.88 -7.57 -18.16
N GLY A 164 -45.53 -8.79 -18.57
CA GLY A 164 -44.22 -9.06 -19.15
C GLY A 164 -44.01 -8.15 -20.34
N LEU A 165 -43.02 -7.27 -20.24
CA LEU A 165 -42.47 -6.59 -21.41
C LEU A 165 -41.94 -7.69 -22.32
N SER A 166 -42.64 -7.95 -23.43
CA SER A 166 -42.18 -8.84 -24.48
C SER A 166 -40.89 -8.24 -25.05
N ILE A 167 -39.76 -8.70 -24.54
CA ILE A 167 -38.45 -8.40 -25.12
C ILE A 167 -38.44 -9.10 -26.47
N ASP A 168 -38.34 -8.32 -27.55
CA ASP A 168 -38.09 -8.87 -28.86
C ASP A 168 -36.70 -9.51 -28.85
N VAL A 169 -36.69 -10.84 -28.98
CA VAL A 169 -35.48 -11.69 -29.03
C VAL A 169 -34.98 -11.88 -30.46
N SER A 170 -35.48 -11.08 -31.41
CA SER A 170 -35.00 -11.08 -32.79
C SER A 170 -33.52 -10.69 -32.87
N PRO A 171 -32.71 -11.37 -33.71
CA PRO A 171 -31.34 -10.97 -33.97
C PRO A 171 -31.28 -9.53 -34.52
N PRO A 172 -30.33 -8.69 -34.08
CA PRO A 172 -30.21 -7.31 -34.55
C PRO A 172 -29.93 -7.28 -36.05
N THR A 173 -30.58 -6.34 -36.74
CA THR A 173 -30.48 -6.21 -38.20
C THR A 173 -29.26 -5.38 -38.58
N THR A 174 -28.67 -5.60 -39.74
CA THR A 174 -27.48 -4.87 -40.23
C THR A 174 -27.66 -3.35 -40.37
N GLU A 175 -28.89 -2.85 -40.30
CA GLU A 175 -29.21 -1.41 -40.27
C GLU A 175 -29.09 -0.80 -38.86
N GLU A 176 -28.98 -1.63 -37.82
CA GLU A 176 -28.90 -1.25 -36.40
C GLU A 176 -27.46 -1.30 -35.83
N ILE A 177 -26.45 -1.62 -36.67
CA ILE A 177 -25.01 -1.65 -36.32
C ILE A 177 -24.32 -0.35 -36.76
#